data_AF-A0A1F8SK45-F1
#
_entry.id   AF-A0A1F8SK45-F1
#
_cell.length_a   1.000
_cell.length_b   1.000
_cell.length_c   1.000
_cell.angle_alpha   90.00
_cell.angle_beta   90.00
_cell.angle_gamma   90.00
#
_symmetry.space_group_name_H-M   'P 1'
#
loop_
_entity.id
_entity.type
_entity.pdbx_description
1 polymer ?
#
loop_
_entity_poly.entity_id
_entity_poly.type
_entity_poly.pdbx_seq_one_letter_code
_entity_poly.pdbx_strand_id
1 'polypeptide(L)'
;MIGIETQEVERKERFILKILSDSHQPLGARVIARLLKDHGVYLGERAVRYHLKLMDERGLTRLVSRDGRLITELGVEELGNALVRDKVGFAITRIELLAFRTDFDWEKRTGTIPVNVSLFSKNKFEKAVQVMKPIFTAGICVSDLVAVAHEGEQLGDLIVPAGKIGLATVCSIVMNGTLLKAGVPMDSRFGGILQIRNHEPFRFVELIHYGGSSLDPSEVFIRARMTSVRDTARTGNGKMLANFREIPALCRPIAENVVAKLKEAGLGGLMVMGNTSEPVCEIPVEVNRIGMIFTGGLNPVAAAEEAGIEAENYAM
;
A
#
# COMPACT_ATOMS: atom_id res chain seq x y z
N MET A 1 7.39 -34.54 7.16
CA MET A 1 5.92 -34.60 6.91
C MET A 1 5.10 -33.86 7.95
N ILE A 2 5.44 -33.93 9.25
CA ILE A 2 4.69 -33.27 10.34
C ILE A 2 4.57 -31.73 10.19
N GLY A 3 5.56 -31.05 9.60
CA GLY A 3 5.51 -29.58 9.42
C GLY A 3 4.64 -29.05 8.27
N ILE A 4 4.25 -29.90 7.30
CA ILE A 4 3.44 -29.48 6.14
C ILE A 4 1.94 -29.52 6.48
N GLU A 5 1.51 -30.55 7.22
CA GLU A 5 0.11 -30.68 7.66
C GLU A 5 -0.28 -29.58 8.65
N THR A 6 0.61 -29.19 9.56
CA THR A 6 0.39 -28.05 10.47
C THR A 6 0.24 -26.73 9.72
N GLN A 7 1.04 -26.51 8.67
CA GLN A 7 0.95 -25.30 7.84
C GLN A 7 -0.35 -25.18 7.06
N GLU A 8 -0.85 -26.29 6.49
CA GLU A 8 -2.15 -26.26 5.82
C GLU A 8 -3.30 -25.96 6.78
N VAL A 9 -3.22 -26.47 8.01
CA VAL A 9 -4.22 -26.22 9.06
C VAL A 9 -4.18 -24.75 9.46
N GLU A 10 -3.01 -24.19 9.74
CA GLU A 10 -2.85 -22.77 10.08
C GLU A 10 -3.35 -21.83 8.97
N ARG A 11 -3.07 -22.15 7.71
CA ARG A 11 -3.58 -21.37 6.55
C ARG A 11 -5.10 -21.38 6.49
N LYS A 12 -5.72 -22.55 6.68
CA LYS A 12 -7.18 -22.73 6.70
C LYS A 12 -7.83 -21.94 7.84
N GLU A 13 -7.21 -21.97 9.02
CA GLU A 13 -7.66 -21.21 10.19
C GLU A 13 -7.64 -19.70 9.96
N ARG A 14 -6.62 -19.17 9.28
CA ARG A 14 -6.57 -17.74 8.95
C ARG A 14 -7.67 -17.29 8.02
N PHE A 15 -7.97 -18.04 6.96
CA PHE A 15 -9.04 -17.61 6.06
C PHE A 15 -10.39 -17.57 6.78
N ILE A 16 -10.61 -18.46 7.76
CA ILE A 16 -11.79 -18.40 8.64
C ILE A 16 -11.78 -17.10 9.47
N LEU A 17 -10.66 -16.76 10.11
CA LEU A 17 -10.53 -15.49 10.86
C LEU A 17 -10.70 -14.27 9.95
N LYS A 18 -10.14 -14.27 8.73
CA LYS A 18 -10.26 -13.18 7.77
C LYS A 18 -11.72 -12.97 7.36
N ILE A 19 -12.44 -14.04 7.02
CA ILE A 19 -13.88 -13.99 6.70
C ILE A 19 -14.69 -13.43 7.88
N LEU A 20 -14.35 -13.82 9.11
CA LEU A 20 -15.00 -13.31 10.32
C LEU A 20 -14.66 -11.85 10.61
N SER A 21 -13.44 -11.41 10.28
CA SER A 21 -12.99 -10.02 10.43
C SER A 21 -13.68 -9.10 9.42
N ASP A 22 -13.80 -9.55 8.17
CA ASP A 22 -14.45 -8.78 7.10
C ASP A 22 -15.99 -8.72 7.28
N SER A 23 -16.57 -9.63 8.07
CA SER A 23 -18.00 -9.68 8.37
C SER A 23 -18.32 -9.02 9.71
N HIS A 24 -19.09 -7.93 9.67
CA HIS A 24 -19.61 -7.26 10.86
C HIS A 24 -20.77 -8.01 11.53
N GLN A 25 -21.20 -9.14 10.96
CA GLN A 25 -22.27 -10.00 11.47
C GLN A 25 -21.76 -11.38 11.89
N PRO A 26 -22.38 -12.04 12.89
CA PRO A 26 -22.00 -13.40 13.28
C PRO A 26 -22.20 -14.39 12.13
N LEU A 27 -21.15 -15.11 11.75
CA LEU A 27 -21.22 -16.09 10.66
C LEU A 27 -21.19 -17.53 11.17
N GLY A 28 -22.04 -18.36 10.56
CA GLY A 28 -22.07 -19.80 10.80
C GLY A 28 -21.15 -20.59 9.87
N ALA A 29 -20.79 -21.81 10.28
CA ALA A 29 -19.86 -22.68 9.55
C ALA A 29 -20.24 -22.93 8.08
N ARG A 30 -21.54 -22.98 7.76
CA ARG A 30 -22.04 -23.16 6.38
C ARG A 30 -21.70 -21.97 5.48
N VAL A 31 -21.87 -20.75 5.99
CA VAL A 31 -21.59 -19.51 5.24
C VAL A 31 -20.08 -19.35 5.06
N ILE A 32 -19.32 -19.59 6.12
CA ILE A 32 -17.86 -19.54 6.09
C ILE A 32 -17.31 -20.56 5.08
N ALA A 33 -17.80 -21.81 5.08
CA ALA A 33 -17.38 -22.84 4.12
C ALA A 33 -17.63 -22.43 2.65
N ARG A 34 -18.69 -21.67 2.38
CA ARG A 34 -18.97 -21.13 1.05
C ARG A 34 -17.97 -20.04 0.68
N LEU A 35 -17.78 -19.05 1.56
CA LEU A 35 -16.85 -17.93 1.34
C LEU A 35 -15.40 -18.40 1.21
N LEU A 36 -15.01 -19.47 1.92
CA LEU A 36 -13.69 -20.09 1.77
C LEU A 36 -13.44 -20.59 0.34
N LYS A 37 -14.45 -21.13 -0.35
CA LYS A 37 -14.31 -21.59 -1.74
C LYS A 37 -14.02 -20.44 -2.69
N ASP A 38 -14.62 -19.28 -2.46
CA ASP A 38 -14.38 -18.07 -3.25
C ASP A 38 -12.91 -17.58 -3.12
N HIS A 39 -12.22 -18.00 -2.05
CA HIS A 39 -10.81 -17.76 -1.79
C HIS A 39 -9.91 -18.96 -2.16
N GLY A 40 -10.43 -19.95 -2.89
CA GLY A 40 -9.69 -21.14 -3.31
C GLY A 40 -9.40 -22.15 -2.19
N VAL A 41 -10.04 -22.02 -1.02
CA VAL A 41 -9.88 -22.91 0.13
C VAL A 41 -11.07 -23.87 0.23
N TYR A 42 -10.80 -25.17 0.10
CA TYR A 42 -11.83 -26.19 0.16
C TYR A 42 -11.92 -26.81 1.55
N LEU A 43 -12.93 -26.36 2.32
CA LEU A 43 -13.29 -26.91 3.62
C LEU A 43 -14.79 -27.20 3.69
N GLY A 44 -15.14 -28.40 4.14
CA GLY A 44 -16.53 -28.77 4.41
C GLY A 44 -17.05 -28.13 5.69
N GLU A 45 -18.37 -27.93 5.80
CA GLU A 45 -19.01 -27.30 6.97
C GLU A 45 -18.59 -27.93 8.31
N ARG A 46 -18.50 -29.27 8.37
CA ARG A 46 -18.08 -30.00 9.58
C ARG A 46 -16.64 -29.65 10.00
N ALA A 47 -15.74 -29.51 9.04
CA ALA A 47 -14.35 -29.15 9.29
C ALA A 47 -14.23 -27.69 9.72
N VAL A 48 -15.00 -26.78 9.12
CA VAL A 48 -15.10 -25.38 9.57
C VAL A 48 -15.60 -25.31 11.00
N ARG A 49 -16.64 -26.07 11.36
CA ARG A 49 -17.18 -26.13 12.73
C ARG A 49 -16.13 -26.62 13.74
N TYR A 50 -15.28 -27.56 13.33
CA TYR A 50 -14.17 -28.07 14.14
C TYR A 50 -13.12 -26.98 14.41
N HIS A 51 -12.61 -26.31 13.37
CA HIS A 51 -11.65 -25.21 13.54
C HIS A 51 -12.21 -24.07 14.39
N LEU A 52 -13.47 -23.69 14.16
CA LEU A 52 -14.12 -22.65 14.94
C LEU A 52 -14.22 -23.01 16.44
N LYS A 53 -14.39 -24.29 16.79
CA LYS A 53 -14.36 -24.73 18.19
C LYS A 53 -12.97 -24.57 18.81
N LEU A 54 -11.92 -24.96 18.08
CA LEU A 54 -10.53 -24.76 18.54
C LEU A 54 -10.18 -23.27 18.68
N MET A 55 -10.70 -22.43 17.79
CA MET A 55 -10.53 -20.98 17.87
C MET A 55 -11.25 -20.36 19.07
N ASP A 56 -12.44 -20.86 19.42
CA ASP A 56 -13.14 -20.44 20.64
C ASP A 56 -12.32 -20.82 21.88
N GLU A 57 -11.75 -22.04 21.92
CA GLU A 57 -10.88 -22.52 23.00
C GLU A 57 -9.60 -21.67 23.13
N ARG A 58 -9.07 -21.15 22.01
CA ARG A 58 -7.93 -20.22 21.96
C ARG A 58 -8.32 -18.76 22.19
N GLY A 59 -9.61 -18.44 22.34
CA GLY A 59 -10.11 -17.08 22.52
C GLY A 59 -10.05 -16.18 21.28
N LEU A 60 -9.85 -16.74 20.08
CA LEU A 60 -9.75 -15.99 18.82
C LEU A 60 -11.13 -15.67 18.22
N THR A 61 -12.12 -16.50 18.53
CA THR A 61 -13.51 -16.29 18.13
C THR A 61 -14.42 -16.42 19.34
N ARG A 62 -15.62 -15.86 19.24
CA ARG A 62 -16.67 -15.99 20.25
C ARG A 62 -17.99 -16.39 19.60
N LEU A 63 -18.68 -17.35 20.21
CA LEU A 63 -20.04 -17.74 19.83
C LEU A 63 -21.03 -16.68 20.35
N VAL A 64 -21.90 -16.18 19.47
CA VAL A 64 -22.83 -15.05 19.80
C VAL A 64 -24.28 -15.39 19.48
N SER A 65 -24.52 -16.38 18.63
CA SER A 65 -25.85 -16.92 18.32
C SER A 65 -25.76 -18.45 18.18
N ARG A 66 -26.90 -19.10 17.91
CA ARG A 66 -27.03 -20.58 17.91
C ARG A 66 -25.92 -21.31 17.15
N ASP A 67 -25.40 -20.73 16.06
CA ASP A 67 -24.25 -21.25 15.31
C ASP A 67 -23.26 -20.15 14.83
N GLY A 68 -23.54 -18.86 15.11
CA GLY A 68 -22.79 -17.73 14.56
C GLY A 68 -21.66 -17.26 15.48
N ARG A 69 -20.47 -17.08 14.90
CA ARG A 69 -19.29 -16.57 15.62
C ARG A 69 -18.87 -15.19 15.13
N LEU A 70 -18.26 -14.43 16.03
CA LEU A 70 -17.53 -13.20 15.72
C LEU A 70 -16.05 -13.39 16.06
N ILE A 71 -15.19 -12.67 15.36
CA ILE A 71 -13.78 -12.56 15.75
C ILE A 71 -13.65 -11.73 17.04
N THR A 72 -12.68 -12.07 17.88
CA THR A 72 -12.31 -11.28 19.08
C THR A 72 -11.15 -10.34 18.76
N GLU A 73 -10.83 -9.42 19.67
CA GLU A 73 -9.63 -8.58 19.55
C GLU A 73 -8.35 -9.43 19.44
N LEU A 74 -8.24 -10.50 20.23
CA LEU A 74 -7.14 -11.46 20.15
C LEU A 74 -7.12 -12.20 18.80
N GLY A 75 -8.29 -12.51 18.24
CA GLY A 75 -8.40 -13.08 16.89
C GLY A 75 -7.93 -12.14 15.79
N VAL A 76 -8.23 -10.83 15.93
CA VAL A 76 -7.75 -9.79 15.02
C VAL A 76 -6.23 -9.64 15.14
N GLU A 77 -5.70 -9.66 16.37
CA GLU A 77 -4.25 -9.63 16.62
C GLU A 77 -3.55 -10.87 16.07
N GLU A 78 -4.10 -12.07 16.26
CA GLU A 78 -3.58 -13.32 15.71
C GLU A 78 -3.58 -13.32 14.17
N LEU A 79 -4.66 -12.81 13.56
CA LEU A 79 -4.71 -12.59 12.11
C LEU A 79 -3.61 -11.60 11.65
N GLY A 80 -3.28 -10.63 12.51
CA GLY A 80 -2.17 -9.70 12.35
C GLY A 80 -0.79 -10.32 12.52
N ASN A 81 -0.61 -11.30 13.42
CA ASN A 81 0.70 -11.83 13.82
C ASN A 81 1.10 -13.14 13.13
N ALA A 82 0.15 -13.93 12.64
CA ALA A 82 0.44 -15.26 12.14
C ALA A 82 1.26 -15.21 10.81
N LEU A 83 2.40 -15.92 10.83
CA LEU A 83 3.49 -16.14 9.87
C LEU A 83 3.75 -15.05 8.82
N VAL A 84 4.80 -14.26 9.07
CA VAL A 84 5.52 -13.42 8.10
C VAL A 84 5.78 -14.16 6.76
N ARG A 85 6.00 -15.49 6.79
CA ARG A 85 6.28 -16.31 5.60
C ARG A 85 5.14 -16.34 4.58
N ASP A 86 3.87 -16.31 5.01
CA ASP A 86 2.72 -16.27 4.09
C ASP A 86 2.42 -14.86 3.59
N LYS A 87 3.00 -13.85 4.23
CA LYS A 87 2.85 -12.44 3.84
C LYS A 87 3.95 -11.99 2.89
N VAL A 88 5.02 -12.76 2.69
CA VAL A 88 6.06 -12.43 1.71
C VAL A 88 5.41 -12.33 0.32
N GLY A 89 5.52 -11.16 -0.31
CA GLY A 89 4.87 -10.87 -1.59
C GLY A 89 3.49 -10.24 -1.46
N PHE A 90 2.97 -9.98 -0.26
CA PHE A 90 1.70 -9.25 -0.10
C PHE A 90 1.80 -7.83 -0.62
N ALA A 91 2.96 -7.18 -0.51
CA ALA A 91 3.14 -5.83 -1.04
C ALA A 91 2.93 -5.83 -2.56
N ILE A 92 3.57 -6.76 -3.30
CA ILE A 92 3.39 -6.82 -4.75
C ILE A 92 1.96 -7.22 -5.14
N THR A 93 1.34 -8.19 -4.46
CA THR A 93 -0.05 -8.60 -4.73
C THR A 93 -1.03 -7.44 -4.49
N ARG A 94 -0.83 -6.63 -3.45
CA ARG A 94 -1.66 -5.42 -3.20
C ARG A 94 -1.49 -4.40 -4.31
N ILE A 95 -0.26 -4.15 -4.76
CA ILE A 95 0.02 -3.25 -5.89
C ILE A 95 -0.72 -3.70 -7.14
N GLU A 96 -0.67 -4.99 -7.48
CA GLU A 96 -1.35 -5.56 -8.65
C GLU A 96 -2.88 -5.42 -8.55
N LEU A 97 -3.47 -5.73 -7.38
CA LEU A 97 -4.91 -5.59 -7.16
C LEU A 97 -5.38 -4.13 -7.26
N LEU A 98 -4.63 -3.19 -6.67
CA LEU A 98 -4.93 -1.76 -6.73
C LEU A 98 -4.76 -1.22 -8.14
N ALA A 99 -3.71 -1.62 -8.86
CA ALA A 99 -3.53 -1.28 -10.26
C ALA A 99 -4.70 -1.77 -11.11
N PHE A 100 -5.17 -3.00 -10.89
CA PHE A 100 -6.31 -3.55 -11.61
C PHE A 100 -7.62 -2.80 -11.33
N ARG A 101 -7.86 -2.44 -10.06
CA ARG A 101 -9.06 -1.70 -9.60
C ARG A 101 -9.09 -0.25 -10.06
N THR A 102 -7.93 0.36 -10.32
CA THR A 102 -7.82 1.73 -10.81
C THR A 102 -8.48 1.84 -12.20
N ASP A 103 -9.47 2.71 -12.32
CA ASP A 103 -10.26 2.94 -13.55
C ASP A 103 -10.31 4.42 -13.97
N PHE A 104 -9.36 5.22 -13.47
CA PHE A 104 -9.24 6.63 -13.80
C PHE A 104 -9.09 6.89 -15.31
N ASP A 105 -10.04 7.65 -15.86
CA ASP A 105 -10.05 8.17 -17.22
C ASP A 105 -9.44 9.58 -17.21
N TRP A 106 -8.25 9.74 -17.78
CA TRP A 106 -7.52 11.02 -17.80
C TRP A 106 -8.13 12.07 -18.73
N GLU A 107 -8.96 11.68 -19.71
CA GLU A 107 -9.66 12.62 -20.59
C GLU A 107 -10.84 13.26 -19.86
N LYS A 108 -11.62 12.43 -19.15
CA LYS A 108 -12.78 12.89 -18.37
C LYS A 108 -12.41 13.39 -16.98
N ARG A 109 -11.22 13.02 -16.50
CA ARG A 109 -10.75 13.25 -15.12
C ARG A 109 -11.69 12.67 -14.07
N THR A 110 -12.19 11.45 -14.35
CA THR A 110 -13.14 10.74 -13.51
C THR A 110 -12.71 9.30 -13.31
N GLY A 111 -13.12 8.70 -12.20
CA GLY A 111 -12.82 7.32 -11.85
C GLY A 111 -12.15 7.23 -10.49
N THR A 112 -11.77 6.02 -10.13
CA THR A 112 -11.15 5.66 -8.86
C THR A 112 -9.63 5.61 -9.00
N ILE A 113 -8.95 6.15 -7.99
CA ILE A 113 -7.49 6.14 -7.87
C ILE A 113 -7.09 5.60 -6.50
N PRO A 114 -5.93 4.93 -6.40
CA PRO A 114 -5.41 4.44 -5.13
C PRO A 114 -4.85 5.60 -4.31
N VAL A 115 -5.08 5.56 -2.99
CA VAL A 115 -4.63 6.56 -2.03
C VAL A 115 -3.95 5.88 -0.85
N ASN A 116 -2.93 6.52 -0.29
CA ASN A 116 -2.41 6.15 1.02
C ASN A 116 -3.23 6.89 2.08
N VAL A 117 -3.54 6.23 3.20
CA VAL A 117 -4.27 6.84 4.30
C VAL A 117 -3.37 6.97 5.52
N SER A 118 -3.26 8.18 6.07
CA SER A 118 -2.49 8.48 7.28
C SER A 118 -3.41 9.04 8.36
N LEU A 119 -3.38 8.43 9.54
CA LEU A 119 -4.18 8.85 10.69
C LEU A 119 -3.35 9.69 11.65
N PHE A 120 -3.79 10.93 11.87
CA PHE A 120 -3.19 11.85 12.83
C PHE A 120 -4.09 12.01 14.05
N SER A 121 -3.50 12.27 15.22
CA SER A 121 -4.28 12.79 16.36
C SER A 121 -4.93 14.11 15.99
N LYS A 122 -6.22 14.29 16.34
CA LYS A 122 -7.00 15.51 16.03
C LYS A 122 -6.26 16.81 16.41
N ASN A 123 -5.61 16.83 17.57
CA ASN A 123 -4.91 18.00 18.11
C ASN A 123 -3.57 18.32 17.41
N LYS A 124 -3.05 17.40 16.58
CA LYS A 124 -1.77 17.56 15.86
C LYS A 124 -1.95 17.79 14.37
N PHE A 125 -3.14 17.52 13.82
CA PHE A 125 -3.39 17.53 12.38
C PHE A 125 -3.10 18.88 11.72
N GLU A 126 -3.55 19.99 12.30
CA GLU A 126 -3.30 21.33 11.72
C GLU A 126 -1.79 21.63 11.62
N LYS A 127 -1.02 21.28 12.65
CA LYS A 127 0.45 21.41 12.63
C LYS A 127 1.07 20.50 11.57
N ALA A 128 0.55 19.28 11.40
CA ALA A 128 1.01 18.38 10.36
C ALA A 128 0.81 19.01 8.97
N VAL A 129 -0.36 19.57 8.70
CA VAL A 129 -0.67 20.24 7.41
C VAL A 129 0.30 21.40 7.15
N GLN A 130 0.62 22.22 8.16
CA GLN A 130 1.60 23.31 7.99
C GLN A 130 3.00 22.80 7.63
N VAL A 131 3.41 21.67 8.19
CA VAL A 131 4.70 21.02 7.86
C VAL A 131 4.68 20.37 6.48
N MET A 132 3.55 19.80 6.08
CA MET A 132 3.39 19.13 4.79
C MET A 132 3.31 20.10 3.62
N LYS A 133 2.75 21.29 3.82
CA LYS A 133 2.48 22.26 2.74
C LYS A 133 3.73 22.61 1.90
N PRO A 134 4.92 22.90 2.48
CA PRO A 134 6.13 23.13 1.69
C PRO A 134 6.55 21.95 0.81
N ILE A 135 6.21 20.72 1.20
CA ILE A 135 6.56 19.51 0.44
C ILE A 135 5.71 19.39 -0.82
N PHE A 136 4.41 19.67 -0.70
CA PHE A 136 3.51 19.80 -1.86
C PHE A 136 3.95 20.94 -2.77
N THR A 137 4.26 22.13 -2.22
CA THR A 137 4.75 23.27 -3.01
C THR A 137 6.05 22.95 -3.77
N ALA A 138 6.92 22.12 -3.20
CA ALA A 138 8.16 21.68 -3.85
C ALA A 138 7.95 20.57 -4.90
N GLY A 139 6.71 20.09 -5.11
CA GLY A 139 6.38 19.01 -6.03
C GLY A 139 6.86 17.64 -5.57
N ILE A 140 7.19 17.46 -4.29
CA ILE A 140 7.64 16.18 -3.73
C ILE A 140 6.42 15.36 -3.29
N CYS A 141 5.51 15.16 -4.23
CA CYS A 141 4.25 14.42 -4.07
C CYS A 141 3.79 13.88 -5.42
N VAL A 142 2.91 12.88 -5.40
CA VAL A 142 2.33 12.31 -6.63
C VAL A 142 1.28 13.27 -7.21
N SER A 143 0.51 13.93 -6.35
CA SER A 143 -0.53 14.89 -6.70
C SER A 143 -0.69 15.91 -5.58
N ASP A 144 -1.18 17.10 -5.91
CA ASP A 144 -1.62 18.11 -4.94
C ASP A 144 -3.01 17.80 -4.36
N LEU A 145 -3.70 16.78 -4.90
CA LEU A 145 -4.98 16.32 -4.39
C LEU A 145 -4.82 15.55 -3.09
N VAL A 146 -5.62 15.94 -2.10
CA VAL A 146 -5.76 15.26 -0.82
C VAL A 146 -7.23 15.17 -0.43
N ALA A 147 -7.57 14.17 0.37
CA ALA A 147 -8.87 14.11 1.03
C ALA A 147 -8.69 13.99 2.54
N VAL A 148 -9.63 14.54 3.30
CA VAL A 148 -9.61 14.53 4.77
C VAL A 148 -10.93 13.95 5.25
N ALA A 149 -10.86 13.10 6.27
CA ALA A 149 -12.02 12.53 6.93
C ALA A 149 -11.87 12.65 8.45
N HIS A 150 -12.95 13.00 9.13
CA HIS A 150 -13.05 13.08 10.57
C HIS A 150 -13.48 11.74 11.18
N GLU A 151 -13.36 11.65 12.51
CA GLU A 151 -13.86 10.52 13.29
C GLU A 151 -15.22 10.00 12.82
N GLY A 152 -15.30 8.68 12.58
CA GLY A 152 -16.51 8.00 12.10
C GLY A 152 -16.78 8.12 10.60
N GLU A 153 -16.10 9.01 9.89
CA GLU A 153 -16.21 9.14 8.44
C GLU A 153 -15.34 8.10 7.71
N GLN A 154 -15.77 7.73 6.51
CA GLN A 154 -15.06 6.78 5.66
C GLN A 154 -14.05 7.52 4.76
N LEU A 155 -12.85 6.96 4.65
CA LEU A 155 -11.79 7.41 3.75
C LEU A 155 -11.16 6.20 3.04
N GLY A 156 -11.54 6.00 1.78
CA GLY A 156 -11.24 4.75 1.07
C GLY A 156 -11.94 3.56 1.74
N ASP A 157 -11.18 2.51 2.04
CA ASP A 157 -11.68 1.30 2.71
C ASP A 157 -11.62 1.40 4.25
N LEU A 158 -11.22 2.55 4.81
CA LEU A 158 -10.99 2.74 6.24
C LEU A 158 -12.04 3.68 6.86
N ILE A 159 -12.52 3.33 8.05
CA ILE A 159 -13.32 4.23 8.90
C ILE A 159 -12.38 4.91 9.88
N VAL A 160 -12.40 6.24 9.94
CA VAL A 160 -11.49 7.00 10.80
C VAL A 160 -11.83 6.74 12.28
N PRO A 161 -10.87 6.26 13.10
CA PRO A 161 -11.10 5.97 14.50
C PRO A 161 -11.39 7.22 15.35
N ALA A 162 -11.92 6.98 16.55
CA ALA A 162 -12.14 8.04 17.52
C ALA A 162 -10.86 8.79 17.90
N GLY A 163 -10.96 10.12 18.01
CA GLY A 163 -9.83 11.00 18.35
C GLY A 163 -8.81 11.21 17.23
N LYS A 164 -9.07 10.70 16.01
CA LYS A 164 -8.18 10.80 14.85
C LYS A 164 -8.78 11.66 13.73
N ILE A 165 -7.91 12.11 12.83
CA ILE A 165 -8.25 12.66 11.51
C ILE A 165 -7.49 11.85 10.48
N GLY A 166 -8.20 11.36 9.46
CA GLY A 166 -7.61 10.68 8.31
C GLY A 166 -7.23 11.67 7.21
N LEU A 167 -6.04 11.48 6.64
CA LEU A 167 -5.56 12.17 5.45
C LEU A 167 -5.27 11.15 4.36
N ALA A 168 -5.85 11.36 3.18
CA ALA A 168 -5.54 10.58 1.99
C ALA A 168 -4.61 11.36 1.07
N THR A 169 -3.52 10.73 0.63
CA THR A 169 -2.64 11.25 -0.43
C THR A 169 -2.60 10.29 -1.61
N VAL A 170 -2.49 10.80 -2.83
CA VAL A 170 -2.49 9.94 -4.03
C VAL A 170 -1.28 8.99 -4.03
N CYS A 171 -1.54 7.72 -4.33
CA CYS A 171 -0.50 6.70 -4.45
C CYS A 171 0.06 6.63 -5.87
N SER A 172 1.37 6.38 -6.00
CA SER A 172 2.04 6.23 -7.30
C SER A 172 1.53 5.02 -8.10
N ILE A 173 0.74 4.11 -7.49
CA ILE A 173 0.06 2.99 -8.13
C ILE A 173 -0.97 3.47 -9.17
N VAL A 174 -1.43 4.72 -9.10
CA VAL A 174 -2.27 5.31 -10.16
C VAL A 174 -1.59 5.17 -11.53
N MET A 175 -0.26 5.29 -11.60
CA MET A 175 0.49 5.06 -12.83
C MET A 175 0.44 3.59 -13.28
N ASN A 176 0.51 2.63 -12.35
CA ASN A 176 0.39 1.21 -12.68
C ASN A 176 -0.95 0.91 -13.33
N GLY A 177 -2.04 1.35 -12.70
CA GLY A 177 -3.38 1.09 -13.22
C GLY A 177 -3.60 1.74 -14.57
N THR A 178 -3.17 2.99 -14.72
CA THR A 178 -3.32 3.75 -15.97
C THR A 178 -2.54 3.12 -17.13
N LEU A 179 -1.28 2.74 -16.90
CA LEU A 179 -0.47 2.06 -17.92
C LEU A 179 -1.01 0.67 -18.25
N LEU A 180 -1.49 -0.07 -17.25
CA LEU A 180 -2.13 -1.36 -17.46
C LEU A 180 -3.35 -1.24 -18.39
N LYS A 181 -4.21 -0.23 -18.19
CA LYS A 181 -5.36 0.04 -19.06
C LYS A 181 -4.94 0.49 -20.47
N ALA A 182 -3.77 1.12 -20.61
CA ALA A 182 -3.16 1.45 -21.90
C ALA A 182 -2.45 0.26 -22.56
N GLY A 183 -2.49 -0.94 -21.98
CA GLY A 183 -1.85 -2.15 -22.51
C GLY A 183 -0.34 -2.22 -22.26
N VAL A 184 0.18 -1.42 -21.33
CA VAL A 184 1.60 -1.42 -20.94
C VAL A 184 1.77 -2.19 -19.64
N PRO A 185 2.41 -3.38 -19.67
CA PRO A 185 2.76 -4.08 -18.45
C PRO A 185 3.89 -3.34 -17.73
N MET A 186 3.84 -3.34 -16.39
CA MET A 186 4.80 -2.64 -15.55
C MET A 186 5.16 -3.50 -14.34
N ASP A 187 6.45 -3.71 -14.15
CA ASP A 187 6.98 -4.51 -13.04
C ASP A 187 7.37 -3.58 -11.90
N SER A 188 6.63 -3.65 -10.79
CA SER A 188 6.95 -2.90 -9.57
C SER A 188 8.05 -3.63 -8.79
N ARG A 189 9.28 -3.11 -8.78
CA ARG A 189 10.44 -3.83 -8.25
C ARG A 189 10.64 -3.62 -6.75
N PHE A 190 10.69 -2.36 -6.32
CA PHE A 190 10.93 -2.00 -4.93
C PHE A 190 10.48 -0.57 -4.61
N GLY A 191 10.25 -0.32 -3.31
CA GLY A 191 10.25 1.02 -2.73
C GLY A 191 11.60 1.28 -2.06
N GLY A 192 12.05 2.53 -2.03
CA GLY A 192 13.38 2.87 -1.55
C GLY A 192 13.54 4.32 -1.09
N ILE A 193 14.73 4.60 -0.57
CA ILE A 193 15.18 5.95 -0.26
C ILE A 193 16.04 6.45 -1.42
N LEU A 194 15.55 7.47 -2.11
CA LEU A 194 16.26 8.16 -3.17
C LEU A 194 16.99 9.37 -2.61
N GLN A 195 18.31 9.40 -2.81
CA GLN A 195 19.12 10.57 -2.52
C GLN A 195 18.95 11.60 -3.63
N ILE A 196 18.61 12.83 -3.23
CA ILE A 196 18.55 14.00 -4.10
C ILE A 196 19.79 14.86 -3.84
N ARG A 197 20.41 15.33 -4.92
CA ARG A 197 21.57 16.22 -4.86
C ARG A 197 21.41 17.31 -5.90
N ASN A 198 21.53 18.58 -5.48
CA ASN A 198 21.34 19.74 -6.35
C ASN A 198 20.02 19.71 -7.14
N HIS A 199 18.92 19.37 -6.47
CA HIS A 199 17.57 19.22 -7.03
C HIS A 199 17.38 18.05 -8.00
N GLU A 200 18.41 17.23 -8.22
CA GLU A 200 18.36 16.09 -9.15
C GLU A 200 18.39 14.74 -8.43
N PRO A 201 17.64 13.73 -8.91
CA PRO A 201 17.79 12.33 -8.50
C PRO A 201 19.22 11.84 -8.68
N PHE A 202 19.87 11.42 -7.60
CA PHE A 202 21.25 10.94 -7.66
C PHE A 202 21.32 9.41 -7.66
N ARG A 203 20.95 8.77 -6.54
CA ARG A 203 21.01 7.31 -6.39
C ARG A 203 20.06 6.80 -5.31
N PHE A 204 19.67 5.54 -5.40
CA PHE A 204 19.05 4.88 -4.25
C PHE A 204 20.10 4.51 -3.21
N VAL A 205 19.81 4.83 -1.95
CA VAL A 205 20.69 4.48 -0.81
C VAL A 205 20.13 3.34 0.02
N GLU A 206 18.83 3.06 -0.09
CA GLU A 206 18.14 1.95 0.55
C GLU A 206 17.02 1.46 -0.37
N LEU A 207 16.74 0.16 -0.37
CA LEU A 207 15.64 -0.44 -1.12
C LEU A 207 15.07 -1.66 -0.41
N ILE A 208 13.78 -1.90 -0.60
CA ILE A 208 13.09 -3.10 -0.16
C ILE A 208 12.24 -3.61 -1.33
N HIS A 209 12.55 -4.81 -1.81
CA HIS A 209 11.82 -5.45 -2.90
C HIS A 209 10.39 -5.80 -2.51
N TYR A 210 9.41 -5.40 -3.33
CA TYR A 210 8.00 -5.67 -3.06
C TYR A 210 7.69 -7.17 -3.07
N GLY A 211 8.29 -7.92 -4.00
CA GLY A 211 8.11 -9.38 -4.08
C GLY A 211 8.64 -10.13 -2.84
N GLY A 212 9.55 -9.52 -2.09
CA GLY A 212 10.12 -10.06 -0.85
C GLY A 212 9.47 -9.54 0.43
N SER A 213 8.46 -8.66 0.33
CA SER A 213 7.94 -7.92 1.47
C SER A 213 6.46 -8.16 1.74
N SER A 214 6.14 -8.13 3.04
CA SER A 214 4.80 -8.18 3.59
C SER A 214 4.19 -6.82 3.89
N LEU A 215 5.05 -5.81 4.04
CA LEU A 215 4.70 -4.44 4.38
C LEU A 215 5.06 -3.51 3.22
N ASP A 216 4.43 -2.34 3.18
CA ASP A 216 4.89 -1.29 2.29
C ASP A 216 6.27 -0.76 2.76
N PRO A 217 7.29 -0.72 1.88
CA PRO A 217 8.59 -0.15 2.20
C PRO A 217 8.53 1.27 2.75
N SER A 218 7.61 2.10 2.27
CA SER A 218 7.48 3.50 2.68
C SER A 218 7.12 3.62 4.16
N GLU A 219 6.22 2.77 4.67
CA GLU A 219 5.87 2.75 6.09
C GLU A 219 7.08 2.43 6.96
N VAL A 220 7.89 1.45 6.54
CA VAL A 220 9.13 1.05 7.23
C VAL A 220 10.12 2.21 7.27
N PHE A 221 10.37 2.85 6.13
CA PHE A 221 11.32 3.95 6.03
C PHE A 221 10.91 5.19 6.82
N ILE A 222 9.62 5.52 6.81
CA ILE A 222 9.06 6.63 7.60
C ILE A 222 9.22 6.35 9.10
N ARG A 223 8.79 5.17 9.56
CA ARG A 223 8.89 4.78 10.97
C ARG A 223 10.34 4.73 11.45
N ALA A 224 11.26 4.30 10.60
CA ALA A 224 12.70 4.30 10.87
C ALA A 224 13.36 5.68 10.75
N ARG A 225 12.61 6.75 10.41
CA ARG A 225 13.09 8.13 10.25
C ARG A 225 14.27 8.24 9.28
N MET A 226 14.19 7.52 8.17
CA MET A 226 15.29 7.42 7.18
C MET A 226 15.27 8.51 6.11
N THR A 227 14.25 9.38 6.14
CA THR A 227 14.05 10.47 5.17
C THR A 227 14.56 11.81 5.69
N SER A 228 14.80 12.74 4.77
CA SER A 228 15.05 14.16 5.06
C SER A 228 14.36 15.02 4.00
N VAL A 229 13.07 14.75 3.77
CA VAL A 229 12.24 15.35 2.72
C VAL A 229 12.14 16.86 2.91
N ARG A 230 12.13 17.35 4.16
CA ARG A 230 12.14 18.79 4.45
C ARG A 230 13.41 19.48 3.96
N ASP A 231 14.56 18.81 4.09
CA ASP A 231 15.84 19.33 3.57
C ASP A 231 15.88 19.27 2.05
N THR A 232 15.36 18.19 1.45
CA THR A 232 15.20 18.06 0.00
C THR A 232 14.38 19.22 -0.56
N ALA A 233 13.22 19.53 0.05
CA ALA A 233 12.36 20.64 -0.38
C ALA A 233 13.04 22.01 -0.25
N ARG A 234 13.80 22.24 0.82
CA ARG A 234 14.42 23.53 1.13
C ARG A 234 15.70 23.80 0.36
N THR A 235 16.53 22.78 0.17
CA THR A 235 17.92 22.93 -0.28
C THR A 235 18.23 22.19 -1.57
N GLY A 236 17.29 21.39 -2.08
CA GLY A 236 17.55 20.47 -3.19
C GLY A 236 18.48 19.31 -2.84
N ASN A 237 18.77 19.11 -1.56
CA ASN A 237 19.67 18.06 -1.09
C ASN A 237 19.02 17.30 0.06
N GLY A 238 18.98 15.98 -0.02
CA GLY A 238 18.39 15.15 1.03
C GLY A 238 17.98 13.77 0.54
N LYS A 239 17.06 13.15 1.29
CA LYS A 239 16.58 11.78 1.08
C LYS A 239 15.07 11.78 1.07
N MET A 240 14.46 11.15 0.07
CA MET A 240 13.01 11.06 -0.07
C MET A 240 12.58 9.65 -0.46
N LEU A 241 11.31 9.34 -0.21
CA LEU A 241 10.71 8.09 -0.66
C LEU A 241 10.56 8.10 -2.18
N ALA A 242 10.96 7.02 -2.82
CA ALA A 242 10.72 6.79 -4.23
C ALA A 242 10.48 5.31 -4.52
N ASN A 243 9.84 5.04 -5.64
CA ASN A 243 9.52 3.70 -6.09
C ASN A 243 10.18 3.45 -7.45
N PHE A 244 10.71 2.25 -7.65
CA PHE A 244 11.34 1.86 -8.90
C PHE A 244 10.50 0.82 -9.64
N ARG A 245 10.28 1.05 -10.93
CA ARG A 245 9.52 0.15 -11.79
C ARG A 245 10.20 -0.01 -13.13
N GLU A 246 9.90 -1.10 -13.81
CA GLU A 246 10.38 -1.35 -15.16
C GLU A 246 9.22 -1.58 -16.13
N ILE A 247 9.38 -1.11 -17.37
CA ILE A 247 8.47 -1.40 -18.48
C ILE A 247 9.26 -2.00 -19.66
N PRO A 248 8.63 -2.79 -20.55
CA PRO A 248 9.27 -3.18 -21.80
C PRO A 248 9.65 -1.95 -22.63
N ALA A 249 10.83 -1.97 -23.25
CA ALA A 249 11.35 -0.84 -24.01
C ALA A 249 10.43 -0.42 -25.17
N LEU A 250 9.75 -1.39 -25.81
CA LEU A 250 8.78 -1.15 -26.87
C LEU A 250 7.57 -0.31 -26.42
N CYS A 251 7.27 -0.29 -25.12
CA CYS A 251 6.14 0.45 -24.58
C CYS A 251 6.46 1.94 -24.35
N ARG A 252 7.69 2.41 -24.58
CA ARG A 252 8.10 3.81 -24.32
C ARG A 252 7.13 4.85 -24.89
N PRO A 253 6.75 4.82 -26.18
CA PRO A 253 5.91 5.89 -26.74
C PRO A 253 4.54 5.97 -26.06
N ILE A 254 3.96 4.80 -25.72
CA ILE A 254 2.68 4.72 -25.01
C ILE A 254 2.85 5.23 -23.58
N ALA A 255 3.92 4.82 -22.89
CA ALA A 255 4.19 5.23 -21.52
C ALA A 255 4.42 6.74 -21.40
N GLU A 256 5.18 7.34 -22.32
CA GLU A 256 5.41 8.80 -22.37
C GLU A 256 4.11 9.57 -22.56
N ASN A 257 3.23 9.12 -23.46
CA ASN A 257 1.92 9.73 -23.66
C ASN A 257 1.03 9.64 -22.40
N VAL A 258 0.97 8.45 -21.77
CA VAL A 258 0.19 8.26 -20.54
C VAL A 258 0.70 9.13 -19.40
N VAL A 259 2.02 9.18 -19.20
CA VAL A 259 2.66 10.03 -18.19
C VAL A 259 2.32 11.51 -18.42
N ALA A 260 2.38 11.98 -19.66
CA ALA A 260 2.04 13.35 -20.00
C ALA A 260 0.57 13.67 -19.68
N LYS A 261 -0.35 12.78 -20.07
CA LYS A 261 -1.80 12.94 -19.83
C LYS A 261 -2.15 12.92 -18.34
N LEU A 262 -1.54 12.03 -17.57
CA LEU A 262 -1.72 12.00 -16.12
C LEU A 262 -1.17 13.27 -15.44
N LYS A 263 -0.02 13.77 -15.90
CA LYS A 263 0.53 15.06 -15.42
C LYS A 263 -0.42 16.22 -15.71
N GLU A 264 -1.00 16.29 -16.91
CA GLU A 264 -2.03 17.28 -17.27
C GLU A 264 -3.30 17.19 -16.40
N ALA A 265 -3.63 15.99 -15.92
CA ALA A 265 -4.74 15.73 -15.01
C ALA A 265 -4.40 15.99 -13.52
N GLY A 266 -3.18 16.42 -13.20
CA GLY A 266 -2.72 16.67 -11.83
C GLY A 266 -2.31 15.41 -11.06
N LEU A 267 -2.13 14.28 -11.75
CA LEU A 267 -1.69 13.00 -11.18
C LEU A 267 -0.27 12.68 -11.71
N GLY A 268 0.71 13.44 -11.24
CA GLY A 268 2.09 13.32 -11.66
C GLY A 268 2.87 12.26 -10.89
N GLY A 269 4.17 12.51 -10.74
CA GLY A 269 5.03 11.74 -9.85
C GLY A 269 6.14 10.95 -10.54
N LEU A 270 6.18 10.90 -11.89
CA LEU A 270 7.38 10.45 -12.58
C LEU A 270 8.51 11.46 -12.37
N MET A 271 9.65 10.99 -11.86
CA MET A 271 10.86 11.78 -11.71
C MET A 271 11.85 11.52 -12.84
N VAL A 272 12.06 10.23 -13.17
CA VAL A 272 13.03 9.81 -14.18
C VAL A 272 12.44 8.66 -14.99
N MET A 273 12.57 8.74 -16.30
CA MET A 273 12.45 7.60 -17.21
C MET A 273 13.81 7.39 -17.87
N GLY A 274 14.48 6.29 -17.56
CA GLY A 274 15.82 5.98 -18.07
C GLY A 274 15.85 5.62 -19.53
N ASN A 275 17.02 5.31 -20.06
CA ASN A 275 17.20 4.74 -21.39
C ASN A 275 16.99 3.22 -21.39
N THR A 276 16.93 2.62 -22.57
CA THR A 276 16.73 1.17 -22.73
C THR A 276 17.94 0.39 -22.25
N SER A 277 17.73 -0.54 -21.31
CA SER A 277 18.76 -1.40 -20.71
C SER A 277 19.91 -0.65 -20.01
N GLU A 278 19.74 0.65 -19.73
CA GLU A 278 20.72 1.46 -19.01
C GLU A 278 20.34 1.59 -17.53
N PRO A 279 21.31 1.54 -16.60
CA PRO A 279 21.05 1.78 -15.19
C PRO A 279 20.47 3.17 -14.93
N VAL A 280 19.61 3.28 -13.92
CA VAL A 280 19.01 4.56 -13.50
C VAL A 280 19.25 4.74 -12.00
N CYS A 281 19.90 5.84 -11.61
CA CYS A 281 20.20 6.12 -10.20
C CYS A 281 20.91 4.95 -9.48
N GLU A 282 21.92 4.38 -10.15
CA GLU A 282 22.72 3.21 -9.71
C GLU A 282 21.95 1.88 -9.63
N ILE A 283 20.71 1.84 -10.13
CA ILE A 283 19.91 0.62 -10.19
C ILE A 283 20.04 -0.01 -11.57
N PRO A 284 20.48 -1.29 -11.68
CA PRO A 284 20.52 -1.98 -12.96
C PRO A 284 19.11 -2.19 -13.51
N VAL A 285 18.96 -2.10 -14.83
CA VAL A 285 17.71 -2.32 -15.57
C VAL A 285 17.87 -3.56 -16.43
N GLU A 286 16.81 -4.38 -16.52
CA GLU A 286 16.84 -5.59 -17.35
C GLU A 286 17.00 -5.28 -18.85
N VAL A 287 17.57 -6.23 -19.59
CA VAL A 287 17.72 -6.11 -21.04
C VAL A 287 16.35 -5.91 -21.69
N ASN A 288 16.27 -4.99 -22.64
CA ASN A 288 15.04 -4.58 -23.32
C ASN A 288 13.97 -3.97 -22.39
N ARG A 289 14.38 -3.42 -21.25
CA ARG A 289 13.49 -2.67 -20.35
C ARG A 289 13.94 -1.24 -20.14
N ILE A 290 13.04 -0.45 -19.57
CA ILE A 290 13.27 0.94 -19.17
C ILE A 290 12.97 1.06 -17.68
N GLY A 291 13.94 1.56 -16.92
CA GLY A 291 13.75 1.91 -15.51
C GLY A 291 13.01 3.22 -15.34
N MET A 292 12.06 3.26 -14.40
CA MET A 292 11.25 4.42 -14.08
C MET A 292 11.26 4.67 -12.58
N ILE A 293 11.48 5.92 -12.19
CA ILE A 293 11.50 6.37 -10.79
C ILE A 293 10.29 7.26 -10.54
N PHE A 294 9.50 6.89 -9.54
CA PHE A 294 8.34 7.66 -9.09
C PHE A 294 8.53 8.19 -7.68
N THR A 295 8.14 9.44 -7.43
CA THR A 295 8.06 9.99 -6.06
C THR A 295 7.05 9.20 -5.21
N GLY A 296 7.35 9.04 -3.92
CA GLY A 296 6.44 8.41 -2.96
C GLY A 296 5.27 9.33 -2.59
N GLY A 297 4.04 8.79 -2.58
CA GLY A 297 2.84 9.53 -2.17
C GLY A 297 2.82 9.93 -0.69
N LEU A 298 3.65 9.29 0.13
CA LEU A 298 3.78 9.57 1.56
C LEU A 298 4.93 10.55 1.90
N ASN A 299 5.62 11.14 0.92
CA ASN A 299 6.67 12.13 1.18
C ASN A 299 6.18 13.33 2.03
N PRO A 300 4.97 13.89 1.83
CA PRO A 300 4.43 14.90 2.74
C PRO A 300 4.31 14.37 4.18
N VAL A 301 3.76 13.17 4.36
CA VAL A 301 3.60 12.56 5.69
C VAL A 301 4.95 12.28 6.36
N ALA A 302 5.95 11.86 5.58
CA ALA A 302 7.32 11.71 6.06
C ALA A 302 7.88 13.02 6.64
N ALA A 303 7.56 14.17 6.04
CA ALA A 303 7.97 15.46 6.60
C ALA A 303 7.27 15.79 7.93
N ALA A 304 6.01 15.37 8.12
CA ALA A 304 5.34 15.51 9.41
C ALA A 304 6.04 14.66 10.49
N GLU A 305 6.42 13.43 10.16
CA GLU A 305 7.20 12.54 11.03
C GLU A 305 8.59 13.11 11.35
N GLU A 306 9.28 13.69 10.37
CA GLU A 306 10.54 14.44 10.58
C GLU A 306 10.39 15.63 11.54
N ALA A 307 9.19 16.17 11.69
CA ALA A 307 8.86 17.23 12.64
C ALA A 307 8.35 16.71 14.00
N GLY A 308 8.39 15.39 14.23
CA GLY A 308 7.92 14.74 15.45
C GLY A 308 6.39 14.63 15.54
N ILE A 309 5.69 14.76 14.42
CA ILE A 309 4.23 14.61 14.33
C ILE A 309 3.92 13.23 13.76
N GLU A 310 3.79 12.26 14.67
CA GLU A 310 3.57 10.87 14.31
C GLU A 310 2.20 10.62 13.64
N ALA A 311 2.21 9.73 12.66
CA ALA A 311 1.03 9.25 11.95
C ALA A 311 1.00 7.71 11.94
N GLU A 312 -0.20 7.14 12.02
CA GLU A 312 -0.41 5.73 11.68
C GLU A 312 -0.68 5.65 10.18
N ASN A 313 0.26 5.05 9.44
CA ASN A 313 0.22 5.00 7.99
C ASN A 313 -0.33 3.66 7.51
N TYR A 314 -1.28 3.74 6.59
CA TYR A 314 -1.82 2.63 5.83
C TYR A 314 -1.54 2.94 4.36
N ALA A 315 -0.37 2.51 3.90
CA ALA A 315 0.05 2.64 2.52
C ALA A 315 -0.62 1.56 1.65
N MET A 316 -0.77 1.91 0.37
CA MET A 316 -1.40 1.11 -0.70
C MET A 316 -2.92 0.95 -0.58
#